data_AF-A0A8J7FHY2-F1
#
_entry.id   AF-A0A8J7FHY2-F1
#
_cell.length_a   1.000
_cell.length_b   1.000
_cell.length_c   1.000
_cell.angle_alpha   90.00
_cell.angle_beta   90.00
_cell.angle_gamma   90.00
#
_symmetry.space_group_name_H-M   'P 1'
#
loop_
_entity.id
_entity.type
_entity.pdbx_description
1 polymer ?
#
loop_
_entity_poly.entity_id
_entity_poly.type
_entity_poly.pdbx_seq_one_letter_code
_entity_poly.pdbx_strand_id
1 'polypeptide(L)'
;MAVIALTKSGIDPWKVAYRYEQIDGDLTGIMAMKADQDGTIRSDYRDIDGNLTFIELPAGDYRITKWQLQRWLTTRESSVPLDIRFRVYPGRLTYAGELNLDTGNQLILEAGAAAVAVQVKGAAERDIQHIQQYHPQVDFLRFRMHQMRISTPPGLAR
;
A
#
# COMPACT_ATOMS: atom_id res chain seq x y z
N MET A 1 5.05 11.15 9.42
CA MET A 1 5.49 10.13 8.45
C MET A 1 4.47 9.01 8.45
N ALA A 2 4.06 8.50 7.28
CA ALA A 2 3.21 7.33 7.16
C ALA A 2 4.04 6.16 6.64
N VAL A 3 3.73 4.96 7.13
CA VAL A 3 4.28 3.69 6.67
C VAL A 3 3.15 2.86 6.13
N ILE A 4 3.31 2.39 4.91
CA ILE A 4 2.38 1.46 4.29
C ILE A 4 3.19 0.23 3.91
N ALA A 5 2.77 -0.94 4.38
CA ALA A 5 3.31 -2.18 3.87
C ALA A 5 2.60 -2.53 2.57
N LEU A 6 3.37 -2.76 1.51
CA LEU A 6 2.82 -3.13 0.23
C LEU A 6 3.39 -4.51 -0.11
N THR A 7 2.53 -5.51 -0.10
CA THR A 7 2.92 -6.87 -0.46
C THR A 7 2.38 -7.17 -1.84
N LYS A 8 3.26 -7.71 -2.67
CA LYS A 8 2.94 -8.09 -4.03
C LYS A 8 2.84 -9.60 -4.05
N SER A 9 1.66 -10.15 -4.27
CA SER A 9 1.55 -11.61 -4.47
C SER A 9 1.67 -11.96 -5.96
N GLY A 10 2.63 -12.83 -6.29
CA GLY A 10 2.79 -13.43 -7.61
C GLY A 10 4.18 -13.24 -8.24
N ILE A 11 4.57 -14.21 -9.06
CA ILE A 11 5.86 -14.33 -9.77
C ILE A 11 6.13 -13.27 -10.85
N ASP A 12 5.23 -12.31 -11.08
CA ASP A 12 5.31 -11.41 -12.25
C ASP A 12 6.08 -10.12 -11.91
N PRO A 13 7.11 -9.67 -12.66
CA PRO A 13 7.98 -8.53 -12.32
C PRO A 13 7.35 -7.12 -12.33
N TRP A 14 6.03 -6.96 -12.37
CA TRP A 14 5.41 -5.62 -12.41
C TRP A 14 5.65 -4.84 -11.12
N LYS A 15 6.07 -3.59 -11.27
CA LYS A 15 6.13 -2.61 -10.20
C LYS A 15 4.71 -2.19 -9.83
N VAL A 16 4.38 -2.24 -8.55
CA VAL A 16 3.08 -1.78 -8.03
C VAL A 16 3.23 -0.34 -7.53
N ALA A 17 2.25 0.49 -7.85
CA ALA A 17 2.10 1.81 -7.27
C ALA A 17 0.64 2.08 -6.90
N TYR A 18 0.42 2.94 -5.90
CA TYR A 18 -0.90 3.30 -5.41
C TYR A 18 -1.09 4.81 -5.48
N ARG A 19 -2.21 5.27 -6.03
CA ARG A 19 -2.58 6.68 -5.99
C ARG A 19 -3.24 7.01 -4.67
N TYR A 20 -2.82 8.09 -4.04
CA TYR A 20 -3.47 8.63 -2.85
C TYR A 20 -3.95 10.06 -3.07
N GLU A 21 -4.96 10.43 -2.27
CA GLU A 21 -5.58 11.75 -2.24
C GLU A 21 -5.85 12.14 -0.78
N GLN A 22 -5.68 13.42 -0.45
CA GLN A 22 -6.16 13.99 0.79
C GLN A 22 -7.68 14.23 0.69
N ILE A 23 -8.46 13.85 1.71
CA ILE A 23 -9.94 13.84 1.62
C ILE A 23 -10.53 15.25 1.63
N ASP A 24 -9.91 16.19 2.35
CA ASP A 24 -10.35 17.60 2.47
C ASP A 24 -9.23 18.57 2.05
N GLY A 25 -8.39 18.16 1.10
CA GLY A 25 -7.29 18.98 0.61
C GLY A 25 -6.90 18.64 -0.83
N ASP A 26 -5.94 19.38 -1.37
CA ASP A 26 -5.56 19.29 -2.79
C ASP A 26 -4.34 18.37 -3.03
N LEU A 27 -3.83 17.72 -1.98
CA LEU A 27 -2.66 16.86 -2.10
C LEU A 27 -3.05 15.52 -2.74
N THR A 28 -2.47 15.24 -3.90
CA THR A 28 -2.50 13.92 -4.55
C THR A 28 -1.08 13.47 -4.88
N GLY A 29 -0.86 12.16 -4.88
CA GLY A 29 0.42 11.61 -5.28
C GLY A 29 0.38 10.12 -5.57
N ILE A 30 1.54 9.59 -5.92
CA ILE A 30 1.75 8.18 -6.20
C ILE A 30 2.73 7.62 -5.17
N MET A 31 2.36 6.48 -4.59
CA MET A 31 3.18 5.67 -3.71
C MET A 31 3.62 4.43 -4.47
N ALA A 32 4.85 4.42 -4.96
CA ALA A 32 5.41 3.29 -5.69
C ALA A 32 6.26 2.41 -4.77
N MET A 33 6.20 1.10 -4.98
CA MET A 33 7.14 0.17 -4.34
C MET A 33 8.58 0.61 -4.65
N LYS A 34 9.43 0.65 -3.62
CA LYS A 34 10.85 0.96 -3.77
C LYS A 34 11.52 -0.10 -4.66
N ALA A 35 12.25 0.36 -5.67
CA ALA A 35 13.16 -0.47 -6.46
C ALA A 35 14.60 -0.17 -6.02
N ASP A 36 15.46 -1.18 -6.12
CA ASP A 36 16.91 -1.03 -6.00
C ASP A 36 17.47 -0.19 -7.15
N GLN A 37 18.75 0.19 -7.03
CA GLN A 37 19.45 0.98 -8.04
C GLN A 37 19.46 0.31 -9.43
N ASP A 38 19.45 -1.02 -9.47
CA ASP A 38 19.38 -1.82 -10.70
C ASP A 38 17.95 -1.93 -11.28
N GLY A 39 16.96 -1.32 -10.62
CA GLY A 39 15.57 -1.34 -11.01
C GLY A 39 14.77 -2.56 -10.54
N THR A 40 15.41 -3.51 -9.85
CA THR A 40 14.79 -4.70 -9.26
C THR A 40 13.95 -4.32 -8.05
N ILE A 41 12.79 -4.95 -7.87
CA ILE A 41 12.07 -4.89 -6.59
C ILE A 41 12.54 -6.07 -5.76
N ARG A 42 13.22 -5.80 -4.65
CA ARG A 42 13.53 -6.82 -3.64
C ARG A 42 12.54 -6.69 -2.50
N SER A 43 12.18 -7.85 -1.93
CA SER A 43 11.37 -7.86 -0.73
C SER A 43 12.19 -7.52 0.51
N ASP A 44 11.57 -6.81 1.45
CA ASP A 44 12.07 -6.61 2.80
C ASP A 44 11.90 -7.88 3.68
N TYR A 45 11.11 -8.85 3.22
CA TYR A 45 10.81 -10.09 3.94
C TYR A 45 11.48 -11.29 3.31
N ARG A 46 11.85 -12.26 4.15
CA ARG A 46 12.27 -13.57 3.68
C ARG A 46 11.03 -14.35 3.23
N ASP A 47 11.09 -14.95 2.06
CA ASP A 47 10.08 -15.89 1.53
C ASP A 47 8.70 -15.30 1.19
N ILE A 48 8.55 -13.97 1.21
CA ILE A 48 7.35 -13.24 0.79
C ILE A 48 7.80 -12.15 -0.18
N ASP A 49 7.03 -11.85 -1.22
CA ASP A 49 7.31 -10.73 -2.12
C ASP A 49 6.61 -9.46 -1.62
N GLY A 50 7.36 -8.45 -1.17
CA GLY A 50 6.78 -7.20 -0.66
C GLY A 50 7.77 -6.26 0.00
N ASN A 51 7.48 -4.96 0.02
CA ASN A 51 8.32 -3.99 0.72
C ASN A 51 7.50 -2.96 1.50
N LEU A 52 8.11 -2.46 2.55
CA LEU A 52 7.63 -1.34 3.34
C LEU A 52 7.93 -0.05 2.60
N THR A 53 6.89 0.65 2.19
CA THR A 53 7.01 1.96 1.59
C THR A 53 6.75 3.04 2.62
N PHE A 54 7.73 3.94 2.75
CA PHE A 54 7.66 5.10 3.62
C PHE A 54 7.28 6.31 2.79
N ILE A 55 6.29 7.06 3.25
CA ILE A 55 5.92 8.33 2.64
C ILE A 55 5.79 9.41 3.71
N GLU A 56 6.36 10.57 3.42
CA GLU A 56 6.16 11.76 4.23
C GLU A 56 4.96 12.52 3.70
N LEU A 57 3.90 12.55 4.51
CA LEU A 57 2.67 13.27 4.23
C LEU A 57 2.43 14.27 5.36
N PRO A 58 1.87 15.45 5.05
CA PRO A 58 1.28 16.33 6.05
C PRO A 58 0.27 15.58 6.94
N ALA A 59 -0.03 16.15 8.11
CA ALA A 59 -1.10 15.63 8.93
C ALA A 59 -2.45 15.83 8.23
N GLY A 60 -3.31 14.81 8.27
CA GLY A 60 -4.60 14.86 7.59
C GLY A 60 -5.20 13.48 7.34
N ASP A 61 -6.40 13.49 6.74
CA ASP A 61 -7.09 12.30 6.28
C ASP A 61 -6.81 12.05 4.80
N TYR A 62 -6.49 10.80 4.49
CA TYR A 62 -6.10 10.36 3.17
C TYR A 62 -6.89 9.13 2.77
N ARG A 63 -6.97 8.92 1.46
CA ARG A 63 -7.47 7.69 0.85
C ARG A 63 -6.59 7.24 -0.29
N ILE A 64 -6.47 5.94 -0.47
CA ILE A 64 -5.91 5.33 -1.68
C ILE A 64 -7.06 5.11 -2.65
N THR A 65 -6.92 5.62 -3.87
CA THR A 65 -7.99 5.65 -4.88
C THR A 65 -7.76 4.73 -6.06
N LYS A 66 -6.50 4.36 -6.36
CA LYS A 66 -6.17 3.47 -7.49
C LYS A 66 -4.89 2.68 -7.23
N TRP A 67 -4.73 1.56 -7.94
CA TRP A 67 -3.45 0.90 -8.13
C TRP A 67 -2.97 1.03 -9.57
N GLN A 68 -1.67 0.97 -9.78
CA GLN A 68 -1.00 0.94 -11.08
C GLN A 68 0.07 -0.16 -11.09
N LEU A 69 0.09 -0.95 -12.15
CA LEU A 69 1.12 -1.93 -12.47
C LEU A 69 1.96 -1.40 -13.61
N GLN A 70 3.27 -1.33 -13.43
CA GLN A 70 4.21 -0.86 -14.44
C GLN A 70 5.23 -1.93 -14.80
N ARG A 71 5.44 -2.16 -16.11
CA ARG A 71 6.50 -3.02 -16.64
C ARG A 71 7.05 -2.43 -17.93
N TRP A 72 8.31 -1.99 -17.90
CA TRP A 72 8.98 -1.34 -19.03
C TRP A 72 8.13 -0.20 -19.60
N LEU A 73 7.46 -0.40 -20.76
CA LEU A 73 6.64 0.60 -21.43
C LEU A 73 5.13 0.41 -21.23
N THR A 74 4.74 -0.63 -20.49
CA THR A 74 3.32 -0.94 -20.25
C THR A 74 2.93 -0.52 -18.85
N THR A 75 1.91 0.32 -18.77
CA THR A 75 1.22 0.66 -17.52
C THR A 75 -0.20 0.11 -17.59
N ARG A 76 -0.62 -0.54 -16.51
CA ARG A 76 -2.00 -0.92 -16.27
C ARG A 76 -2.46 -0.28 -14.98
N GLU A 77 -3.74 0.06 -14.88
CA GLU A 77 -4.28 0.65 -13.66
C GLU A 77 -5.67 0.11 -13.35
N SER A 78 -6.07 0.25 -12.09
CA SER A 78 -7.41 -0.10 -11.66
C SER A 78 -8.47 0.71 -12.43
N SER A 79 -9.40 0.00 -13.08
CA SER A 79 -10.59 0.57 -13.73
C SER A 79 -11.63 1.08 -12.73
N VAL A 80 -11.74 0.42 -11.57
CA VAL A 80 -12.66 0.80 -10.48
C VAL A 80 -11.87 1.51 -9.38
N PRO A 81 -12.40 2.61 -8.81
CA PRO A 81 -11.76 3.28 -7.69
C PRO A 81 -11.73 2.41 -6.43
N LEU A 82 -10.61 2.50 -5.72
CA LEU A 82 -10.44 2.06 -4.34
C LEU A 82 -10.92 3.17 -3.39
N ASP A 83 -11.28 2.81 -2.17
CA ASP A 83 -11.49 3.77 -1.08
C ASP A 83 -10.91 3.18 0.21
N ILE A 84 -9.58 3.20 0.30
CA ILE A 84 -8.85 2.70 1.48
C ILE A 84 -8.37 3.91 2.27
N ARG A 85 -8.98 4.15 3.43
CA ARG A 85 -8.77 5.37 4.21
C ARG A 85 -7.74 5.17 5.32
N PHE A 86 -6.89 6.18 5.51
CA PHE A 86 -5.93 6.25 6.61
C PHE A 86 -5.73 7.71 7.05
N ARG A 87 -5.33 7.91 8.31
CA ARG A 87 -5.11 9.24 8.89
C ARG A 87 -3.65 9.40 9.29
N VAL A 88 -3.02 10.47 8.86
CA VAL A 88 -1.66 10.85 9.27
C VAL A 88 -1.75 11.83 10.43
N TYR A 89 -1.12 11.46 11.56
CA TYR A 89 -1.11 12.29 12.77
C TYR A 89 0.19 13.12 12.86
N PRO A 90 0.11 14.38 13.35
CA PRO A 90 1.28 15.24 13.48
C PRO A 90 2.27 14.68 14.49
N GLY A 91 3.55 14.63 14.11
CA GLY A 91 4.63 14.12 14.95
C GLY A 91 4.55 12.63 15.29
N ARG A 92 3.77 11.84 14.53
CA ARG A 92 3.61 10.41 14.73
C ARG A 92 3.88 9.62 13.46
N LEU A 93 4.18 8.33 13.65
CA LEU A 93 4.20 7.35 12.58
C LEU A 93 2.84 6.65 12.49
N THR A 94 2.27 6.61 11.29
CA THR A 94 1.01 5.91 11.01
C THR A 94 1.30 4.66 10.20
N TYR A 95 0.91 3.47 10.69
CA TYR A 95 0.89 2.27 9.86
C TYR A 95 -0.48 2.15 9.21
N ALA A 96 -0.49 2.20 7.88
CA ALA A 96 -1.73 2.16 7.13
C ALA A 96 -2.25 0.73 6.99
N GLY A 97 -1.39 -0.29 6.89
CA GLY A 97 -1.80 -1.69 6.66
C GLY A 97 -0.95 -2.35 5.59
N GLU A 98 -1.23 -3.63 5.33
CA GLU A 98 -0.71 -4.38 4.18
C GLU A 98 -1.70 -4.35 3.03
N LEU A 99 -1.27 -3.84 1.87
CA LEU A 99 -2.05 -3.93 0.63
C LEU A 99 -1.50 -5.07 -0.22
N ASN A 100 -2.24 -6.18 -0.27
CA ASN A 100 -1.93 -7.32 -1.12
C ASN A 100 -2.63 -7.18 -2.46
N LEU A 101 -1.84 -7.06 -3.53
CA LEU A 101 -2.36 -7.13 -4.90
C LEU A 101 -2.14 -8.54 -5.44
N ASP A 102 -3.23 -9.26 -5.74
CA ASP A 102 -3.16 -10.58 -6.39
C ASP A 102 -3.04 -10.40 -7.90
N THR A 103 -1.86 -10.74 -8.42
CA THR A 103 -1.54 -10.68 -9.85
C THR A 103 -1.57 -12.05 -10.53
N GLY A 104 -1.81 -13.13 -9.79
CA GLY A 104 -1.77 -14.52 -10.26
C GLY A 104 -3.01 -14.95 -11.06
N ASN A 105 -4.12 -14.22 -10.97
CA ASN A 105 -5.31 -14.48 -11.75
C ASN A 105 -5.46 -13.46 -12.89
N GLN A 106 -5.24 -13.91 -14.12
CA GLN A 106 -5.29 -13.11 -15.36
C GLN A 106 -6.62 -12.36 -15.56
N LEU A 107 -7.70 -12.75 -14.86
CA LEU A 107 -9.00 -12.07 -14.85
C LEU A 107 -9.07 -10.80 -13.98
N ILE A 108 -8.06 -10.54 -13.13
CA ILE A 108 -8.06 -9.41 -12.18
C ILE A 108 -7.60 -8.09 -12.80
N LEU A 109 -7.20 -8.12 -14.07
CA LEU A 109 -6.75 -6.94 -14.83
C LEU A 109 -7.86 -5.92 -15.14
N GLU A 110 -9.13 -6.24 -14.83
CA GLU A 110 -10.30 -5.37 -15.02
C GLU A 110 -11.14 -5.14 -13.74
N ALA A 111 -10.79 -5.75 -12.59
CA ALA A 111 -11.76 -6.06 -11.52
C ALA A 111 -11.85 -5.09 -10.33
N GLY A 112 -11.03 -4.04 -10.25
CA GLY A 112 -11.18 -3.06 -9.16
C GLY A 112 -10.72 -3.53 -7.77
N ALA A 113 -11.51 -3.23 -6.72
CA ALA A 113 -11.17 -3.53 -5.33
C ALA A 113 -11.01 -5.04 -5.02
N ALA A 114 -11.62 -5.93 -5.81
CA ALA A 114 -11.43 -7.37 -5.70
C ALA A 114 -9.99 -7.82 -6.02
N ALA A 115 -9.21 -6.98 -6.69
CA ALA A 115 -7.79 -7.20 -6.97
C ALA A 115 -6.89 -6.97 -5.75
N VAL A 116 -7.33 -6.10 -4.83
CA VAL A 116 -6.55 -5.63 -3.69
C VAL A 116 -7.18 -6.15 -2.40
N ALA A 117 -6.57 -7.17 -1.83
CA ALA A 117 -6.87 -7.59 -0.48
C ALA A 117 -6.12 -6.69 0.51
N VAL A 118 -6.85 -5.95 1.34
CA VAL A 118 -6.22 -5.26 2.48
C VAL A 118 -6.17 -6.24 3.64
N GLN A 119 -4.97 -6.62 4.05
CA GLN A 119 -4.75 -7.45 5.23
C GLN A 119 -4.29 -6.55 6.38
N VAL A 120 -5.14 -6.39 7.40
CA VAL A 120 -4.79 -5.62 8.60
C VAL A 120 -4.39 -6.54 9.76
N LYS A 121 -4.91 -7.78 9.80
CA LYS A 121 -4.71 -8.71 10.92
C LYS A 121 -3.63 -9.75 10.56
N GLY A 122 -2.54 -9.81 11.34
CA GLY A 122 -1.38 -10.71 11.14
C GLY A 122 -0.18 -10.03 10.46
N ALA A 123 -0.43 -9.15 9.48
CA ALA A 123 0.58 -8.35 8.79
C ALA A 123 1.32 -7.36 9.70
N ALA A 124 0.55 -6.68 10.57
CA ALA A 124 1.05 -5.60 11.39
C ALA A 124 2.19 -6.04 12.32
N GLU A 125 2.14 -7.25 12.89
CA GLU A 125 3.18 -7.73 13.79
C GLU A 125 4.52 -7.92 13.07
N ARG A 126 4.51 -8.60 11.92
CA ARG A 126 5.69 -8.79 11.06
C ARG A 126 6.26 -7.44 10.61
N ASP A 127 5.38 -6.57 10.11
CA ASP A 127 5.78 -5.29 9.54
C ASP A 127 6.34 -4.36 10.62
N ILE A 128 5.69 -4.27 11.78
CA ILE A 128 6.17 -3.47 12.92
C ILE A 128 7.53 -3.98 13.40
N GLN A 129 7.73 -5.30 13.54
CA GLN A 129 9.03 -5.87 13.92
C GLN A 129 10.12 -5.47 12.93
N HIS A 130 9.84 -5.53 11.63
CA HIS A 130 10.78 -5.12 10.60
C HIS A 130 11.09 -3.61 10.67
N ILE A 131 10.07 -2.75 10.82
CA ILE A 131 10.27 -1.29 10.99
C ILE A 131 11.12 -1.03 12.24
N GLN A 132 10.88 -1.72 13.36
CA GLN A 132 11.66 -1.57 14.59
C GLN A 132 13.13 -1.90 14.40
N GLN A 133 13.42 -2.95 13.63
CA GLN A 133 14.78 -3.42 13.37
C GLN A 133 15.56 -2.47 12.45
N TYR A 134 14.93 -1.97 11.38
CA TYR A 134 15.63 -1.24 10.31
C TYR A 134 15.39 0.27 10.31
N HIS A 135 14.40 0.75 11.07
CA HIS A 135 14.10 2.16 11.24
C HIS A 135 13.98 2.53 12.74
N PRO A 136 15.04 2.37 13.54
CA PRO A 136 14.99 2.60 14.99
C PRO A 136 14.66 4.05 15.38
N GLN A 137 14.79 5.00 14.45
CA GLN A 137 14.35 6.39 14.61
C GLN A 137 12.83 6.56 14.67
N VAL A 138 12.07 5.52 14.34
CA VAL A 138 10.61 5.53 14.42
C VAL A 138 10.18 5.37 15.88
N ASP A 139 9.50 6.39 16.42
CA ASP A 139 8.92 6.33 17.76
C ASP A 139 7.60 5.51 17.74
N PHE A 140 7.69 4.26 18.17
CA PHE A 140 6.55 3.34 18.24
C PHE A 140 5.58 3.63 19.40
N LEU A 141 5.95 4.45 20.39
CA LEU A 141 4.99 4.90 21.42
C LEU A 141 3.90 5.79 20.81
N ARG A 142 4.14 6.31 19.60
CA ARG A 142 3.20 7.11 18.82
C ARG A 142 2.51 6.30 17.72
N PHE A 143 2.70 4.99 17.69
CA PHE A 143 2.11 4.09 16.70
C PHE A 143 0.60 3.96 16.92
N ARG A 144 -0.17 4.11 15.84
CA ARG A 144 -1.60 3.80 15.81
C ARG A 144 -1.88 2.91 14.62
N MET A 145 -2.39 1.71 14.89
CA MET A 145 -2.97 0.84 13.87
C MET A 145 -4.37 1.38 13.54
N HIS A 146 -4.58 1.84 12.32
CA HIS A 146 -5.92 2.16 11.85
C HIS A 146 -6.52 0.92 11.20
N GLN A 147 -7.74 0.52 11.59
CA GLN A 147 -8.48 -0.45 10.80
C GLN A 147 -8.89 0.23 9.49
N MET A 148 -8.20 -0.12 8.40
CA MET A 148 -8.62 0.29 7.07
C MET A 148 -10.05 -0.17 6.83
N ARG A 149 -10.96 0.77 6.60
CA ARG A 149 -12.29 0.46 6.07
C ARG A 149 -12.16 0.32 4.57
N ILE A 150 -12.52 -0.85 4.06
CA ILE A 150 -12.70 -1.09 2.63
C ILE A 150 -14.19 -0.93 2.36
N SER A 151 -14.56 0.00 1.50
CA SER A 151 -15.89 0.02 0.90
C SER A 151 -15.79 -0.36 -0.56
N THR A 152 -16.28 -1.54 -0.91
CA THR A 152 -16.60 -1.90 -2.29
C THR A 152 -17.86 -1.14 -2.71
N PRO A 153 -17.90 -0.49 -3.88
CA PRO A 153 -19.13 0.07 -4.41
C PRO A 153 -20.23 -1.01 -4.47
N PRO A 154 -21.48 -0.71 -4.08
CA PRO A 154 -22.59 -1.65 -4.13
C PRO A 154 -22.87 -2.00 -5.60
N GLY A 155 -22.35 -3.14 -6.04
CA GLY A 155 -22.36 -3.58 -7.44
C GLY A 155 -21.21 -4.50 -7.81
N LEU A 156 -20.15 -4.56 -6.98
CA LEU A 156 -18.97 -5.40 -7.20
C LEU A 156 -18.72 -6.42 -6.07
N ALA A 157 -19.61 -6.51 -5.09
CA ALA A 157 -19.63 -7.62 -4.14
C ALA A 157 -20.26 -8.83 -4.84
N ARG A 158 -19.41 -9.73 -5.35
CA ARG A 158 -19.79 -11.12 -5.61
C ARG A 158 -19.11 -12.01 -4.59
#